data_AF-A0A258HJI1-F1
#
_entry.id   AF-A0A258HJI1-F1
#
_cell.length_a   1.000
_cell.length_b   1.000
_cell.length_c   1.000
_cell.angle_alpha   90.00
_cell.angle_beta   90.00
_cell.angle_gamma   90.00
#
_symmetry.space_group_name_H-M   'P 1'
#
loop_
_entity.id
_entity.type
_entity.pdbx_description
1 polymer ?
#
loop_
_entity_poly.entity_id
_entity_poly.type
_entity_poly.pdbx_seq_one_letter_code
_entity_poly.pdbx_strand_id
1 'polypeptide(L)'
;MRPRGTVAPELAALGDATRGAIARLLLEADDHALTVGRLTEALALRQPTVSHHLRVLHEAGLVAREPRGREVWYSLPETVAARLEEWSPPAGDESISGALLGRIIDDLGTRFTGTFSRETVQRVVLDSYDLLRARDGGGRALPSATAQFAAERLSAQQSTQLDGERPPGAPLEVLFVCVQNAGRSQLAAAIMRHLGGERVRVRTAGSAPIDAIRPAVVTALDEIGVPLGGEFPKPLTDDVVRAADVVVTMGCGDACPVFPGRRYLDWAVADPAGQPLDRVREIRDDIDARVRGLLDELAA
;
A
#
# COMPACT_ATOMS: atom_id res chain seq x y z
N MET A 1 -15.00 1.32 -39.42
CA MET A 1 -14.64 2.31 -38.37
C MET A 1 -15.56 2.04 -37.18
N ARG A 2 -15.08 1.35 -36.13
CA ARG A 2 -15.89 1.16 -34.91
C ARG A 2 -16.05 2.53 -34.22
N PRO A 3 -17.26 2.95 -33.83
CA PRO A 3 -17.42 4.20 -33.11
C PRO A 3 -16.59 4.15 -31.83
N ARG A 4 -15.90 5.25 -31.49
CA ARG A 4 -15.22 5.41 -30.20
C ARG A 4 -16.28 5.25 -29.11
N GLY A 5 -16.28 4.10 -28.44
CA GLY A 5 -17.29 3.74 -27.46
C GLY A 5 -17.26 4.72 -26.31
N THR A 6 -18.35 5.47 -26.12
CA THR A 6 -18.71 6.00 -24.82
C THR A 6 -18.64 4.86 -23.82
N VAL A 7 -17.82 5.01 -22.78
CA VAL A 7 -17.80 4.10 -21.63
C VAL A 7 -19.25 3.91 -21.18
N ALA A 8 -19.70 2.67 -21.02
CA ALA A 8 -21.08 2.40 -20.61
C ALA A 8 -21.38 3.22 -19.34
N PRO A 9 -22.54 3.89 -19.21
CA PRO A 9 -22.86 4.76 -18.08
C PRO A 9 -22.71 4.03 -16.72
N GLU A 10 -22.92 2.72 -16.72
CA GLU A 10 -22.64 1.76 -15.63
C GLU A 10 -21.18 1.83 -15.14
N LEU A 11 -20.21 1.79 -16.05
CA LEU A 11 -18.78 1.85 -15.74
C LEU A 11 -18.36 3.23 -15.21
N ALA A 12 -18.97 4.31 -15.73
CA ALA A 12 -18.74 5.66 -15.21
C ALA A 12 -19.32 5.84 -13.81
N ALA A 13 -20.47 5.22 -13.53
CA ALA A 13 -21.06 5.20 -12.20
C ALA A 13 -20.22 4.39 -11.21
N LEU A 14 -19.59 3.28 -11.59
CA LEU A 14 -18.72 2.51 -10.69
C LEU A 14 -17.31 3.12 -10.49
N GLY A 15 -16.91 4.12 -11.29
CA GLY A 15 -15.57 4.73 -11.22
C GLY A 15 -15.28 5.56 -9.95
N ASP A 16 -16.25 5.74 -9.06
CA ASP A 16 -16.08 6.39 -7.76
C ASP A 16 -15.86 5.35 -6.67
N ALA A 17 -14.86 5.59 -5.81
CA ALA A 17 -14.45 4.63 -4.79
C ALA A 17 -15.58 4.24 -3.84
N THR A 18 -16.46 5.18 -3.46
CA THR A 18 -17.58 4.91 -2.55
C THR A 18 -18.69 4.11 -3.25
N ARG A 19 -18.99 4.42 -4.53
CA ARG A 19 -19.96 3.64 -5.32
C ARG A 19 -19.48 2.21 -5.59
N GLY A 20 -18.19 2.04 -5.88
CA GLY A 20 -17.58 0.71 -5.99
C GLY A 20 -17.65 -0.09 -4.68
N ALA A 21 -17.39 0.56 -3.54
CA ALA A 21 -17.51 -0.08 -2.23
C ALA A 21 -18.95 -0.49 -1.90
N ILE A 22 -19.95 0.35 -2.21
CA ILE A 22 -21.37 -0.01 -2.05
C ILE A 22 -21.73 -1.23 -2.90
N ALA A 23 -21.34 -1.25 -4.17
CA ALA A 23 -21.61 -2.37 -5.07
C ALA A 23 -20.97 -3.67 -4.55
N ARG A 24 -19.74 -3.60 -4.01
CA ARG A 24 -19.08 -4.75 -3.40
C ARG A 24 -19.79 -5.25 -2.14
N LEU A 25 -20.18 -4.36 -1.23
CA LEU A 25 -20.91 -4.74 -0.02
C LEU A 25 -22.26 -5.39 -0.34
N LEU A 26 -22.95 -4.90 -1.37
CA LEU A 26 -24.16 -5.55 -1.85
C LEU A 26 -23.85 -6.91 -2.46
N LEU A 27 -22.76 -7.06 -3.20
CA LEU A 27 -22.36 -8.35 -3.77
C LEU A 27 -21.99 -9.40 -2.71
N GLU A 28 -21.43 -8.97 -1.59
CA GLU A 28 -21.02 -9.86 -0.49
C GLU A 28 -22.16 -10.15 0.50
N ALA A 29 -23.29 -9.44 0.42
CA ALA A 29 -24.43 -9.61 1.32
C ALA A 29 -25.34 -10.77 0.90
N ASP A 30 -25.95 -11.42 1.90
CA ASP A 30 -27.03 -12.38 1.66
C ASP A 30 -28.17 -11.75 0.83
N ASP A 31 -28.64 -12.46 -0.19
CA ASP A 31 -29.62 -12.00 -1.19
C ASP A 31 -29.23 -10.72 -1.96
N HIS A 32 -27.94 -10.38 -1.96
CA HIS A 32 -27.39 -9.19 -2.59
C HIS A 32 -28.03 -7.86 -2.17
N ALA A 33 -28.53 -7.77 -0.93
CA ALA A 33 -29.37 -6.65 -0.49
C ALA A 33 -28.98 -6.08 0.88
N LEU A 34 -28.91 -4.75 0.99
CA LEU A 34 -28.63 -4.03 2.24
C LEU A 34 -29.49 -2.77 2.39
N THR A 35 -29.69 -2.33 3.63
CA THR A 35 -30.32 -1.04 3.93
C THR A 35 -29.29 0.09 3.92
N VAL A 36 -29.76 1.33 3.76
CA VAL A 36 -28.89 2.52 3.86
C VAL A 36 -28.19 2.59 5.22
N GLY A 37 -28.87 2.19 6.29
CA GLY A 37 -28.30 2.15 7.64
C GLY A 37 -27.08 1.23 7.72
N ARG A 38 -27.21 -0.01 7.23
CA ARG A 38 -26.09 -0.98 7.19
C ARG A 38 -24.93 -0.51 6.32
N LEU A 39 -25.21 0.10 5.16
CA LEU A 39 -24.18 0.66 4.29
C LEU A 39 -23.46 1.85 4.94
N THR A 40 -24.19 2.68 5.69
CA THR A 40 -23.64 3.83 6.43
C THR A 40 -22.68 3.36 7.52
N GLU A 41 -23.09 2.34 8.27
CA GLU A 41 -22.27 1.70 9.30
C GLU A 41 -21.01 1.05 8.71
N ALA A 42 -21.16 0.18 7.71
CA ALA A 42 -20.06 -0.55 7.09
C ALA A 42 -19.01 0.37 6.43
N LEU A 43 -19.44 1.50 5.85
CA LEU A 43 -18.54 2.45 5.19
C LEU A 43 -18.01 3.54 6.15
N ALA A 44 -18.49 3.60 7.39
CA ALA A 44 -18.20 4.68 8.35
C ALA A 44 -18.44 6.09 7.75
N LEU A 45 -19.46 6.23 6.89
CA LEU A 45 -19.84 7.48 6.24
C LEU A 45 -21.12 8.04 6.84
N ARG A 46 -21.47 9.28 6.51
CA ARG A 46 -22.77 9.86 6.90
C ARG A 46 -23.86 9.42 5.92
N GLN A 47 -25.07 9.21 6.42
CA GLN A 47 -26.23 8.80 5.62
C GLN A 47 -26.49 9.68 4.37
N PRO A 48 -26.36 11.04 4.43
CA PRO A 48 -26.55 11.86 3.23
C PRO A 48 -25.56 11.54 2.10
N THR A 49 -24.32 11.20 2.44
CA THR A 49 -23.28 10.79 1.48
C THR A 49 -23.67 9.47 0.82
N VAL A 50 -23.96 8.44 1.63
CA VAL A 50 -24.36 7.11 1.12
C VAL A 50 -25.63 7.19 0.27
N SER A 51 -26.62 7.97 0.70
CA SER A 51 -27.87 8.19 -0.06
C SER A 51 -27.60 8.89 -1.41
N HIS A 52 -26.64 9.80 -1.46
CA HIS A 52 -26.23 10.42 -2.72
C HIS A 52 -25.63 9.40 -3.69
N HIS A 53 -24.70 8.56 -3.23
CA HIS A 53 -24.08 7.53 -4.06
C HIS A 53 -25.08 6.46 -4.51
N LEU A 54 -26.00 6.03 -3.63
CA LEU A 54 -27.07 5.08 -3.98
C LEU A 54 -28.02 5.61 -5.05
N ARG A 55 -28.37 6.90 -5.00
CA ARG A 55 -29.19 7.52 -6.05
C ARG A 55 -28.48 7.49 -7.41
N VAL A 56 -27.19 7.83 -7.45
CA VAL A 56 -26.39 7.78 -8.69
C VAL A 56 -26.31 6.35 -9.23
N LEU A 57 -26.09 5.36 -8.36
CA LEU A 57 -26.09 3.95 -8.75
C LEU A 57 -27.46 3.49 -9.27
N HIS A 58 -28.55 3.95 -8.64
CA HIS A 58 -29.91 3.61 -9.04
C HIS A 58 -30.29 4.21 -10.39
N GLU A 59 -29.96 5.49 -10.61
CA GLU A 59 -30.14 6.19 -11.89
C GLU A 59 -29.33 5.55 -13.02
N ALA A 60 -28.17 4.97 -12.70
CA ALA A 60 -27.35 4.20 -13.63
C ALA A 60 -27.85 2.75 -13.85
N GLY A 61 -28.93 2.34 -13.18
CA GLY A 61 -29.49 0.98 -13.28
C GLY A 61 -28.68 -0.11 -12.58
N LEU A 62 -27.70 0.26 -11.75
CA LEU A 62 -26.80 -0.68 -11.07
C LEU A 62 -27.37 -1.24 -9.77
N VAL A 63 -28.28 -0.51 -9.12
CA VAL A 63 -28.96 -0.97 -7.90
C VAL A 63 -30.46 -0.80 -8.04
N ALA A 64 -31.21 -1.81 -7.60
CA ALA A 64 -32.65 -1.72 -7.42
C ALA A 64 -32.96 -1.15 -6.03
N ARG A 65 -34.10 -0.48 -5.91
CA ARG A 65 -34.60 0.09 -4.66
C ARG A 65 -35.97 -0.48 -4.38
N GLU A 66 -36.12 -1.15 -3.24
CA GLU A 66 -37.37 -1.81 -2.85
C GLU A 66 -37.78 -1.43 -1.41
N PRO A 67 -39.02 -0.97 -1.20
CA PRO A 67 -39.58 -0.84 0.14
C PRO A 67 -39.88 -2.24 0.70
N ARG A 68 -39.30 -2.60 1.84
CA ARG A 68 -39.61 -3.84 2.57
C ARG A 68 -40.00 -3.50 4.01
N GLY A 69 -41.30 -3.50 4.29
CA GLY A 69 -41.82 -3.08 5.59
C GLY A 69 -41.56 -1.60 5.88
N ARG A 70 -40.86 -1.31 6.97
CA ARG A 70 -40.52 0.07 7.40
C ARG A 70 -39.20 0.58 6.84
N GLU A 71 -38.46 -0.25 6.12
CA GLU A 71 -37.13 0.07 5.62
C GLU A 71 -37.07 0.02 4.09
N VAL A 72 -36.13 0.78 3.54
CA VAL A 72 -35.81 0.76 2.10
C VAL A 72 -34.55 -0.05 1.92
N TRP A 73 -34.66 -1.09 1.11
CA TRP A 73 -33.56 -1.98 0.75
C TRP A 73 -33.04 -1.61 -0.63
N TYR A 74 -31.73 -1.70 -0.79
CA TYR A 74 -31.05 -1.60 -2.07
C TYR A 74 -30.46 -2.96 -2.38
N SER A 75 -30.63 -3.43 -3.62
CA SER A 75 -30.11 -4.72 -4.07
C SER A 75 -29.41 -4.61 -5.41
N LEU A 76 -28.51 -5.54 -5.69
CA LEU A 76 -27.99 -5.72 -7.04
C LEU A 76 -28.99 -6.53 -7.86
N PRO A 77 -29.42 -6.05 -9.04
CA PRO A 77 -30.12 -6.89 -9.99
C PRO A 77 -29.27 -8.11 -10.36
N GLU A 78 -29.87 -9.27 -10.54
CA GLU A 78 -29.17 -10.53 -10.86
C GLU A 78 -28.21 -10.41 -12.05
N THR A 79 -28.63 -9.68 -13.08
CA THR A 79 -27.82 -9.42 -14.29
C THR A 79 -26.59 -8.56 -14.02
N VAL A 80 -26.65 -7.69 -13.02
CA VAL A 80 -25.53 -6.85 -12.58
C VAL A 80 -24.64 -7.65 -11.64
N ALA A 81 -25.22 -8.42 -10.70
CA ALA A 81 -24.50 -9.30 -9.80
C ALA A 81 -23.63 -10.31 -10.58
N ALA A 82 -24.22 -11.07 -11.51
CA ALA A 82 -23.49 -12.05 -12.32
C ALA A 82 -22.32 -11.43 -13.11
N ARG A 83 -22.49 -10.21 -13.64
CA ARG A 83 -21.42 -9.49 -14.36
C ARG A 83 -20.33 -8.98 -13.42
N LEU A 84 -20.71 -8.53 -12.22
CA LEU A 84 -19.77 -8.11 -11.18
C LEU A 84 -19.00 -9.31 -10.62
N GLU A 85 -19.62 -10.49 -10.50
CA GLU A 85 -18.94 -11.74 -10.11
C GLU A 85 -17.95 -12.19 -11.19
N GLU A 86 -18.33 -12.14 -12.47
CA GLU A 86 -17.44 -12.47 -13.58
C GLU A 86 -16.21 -11.55 -13.65
N TRP A 87 -16.37 -10.29 -13.24
CA TRP A 87 -15.29 -9.29 -13.14
C TRP A 87 -14.63 -9.22 -11.77
N SER A 88 -15.21 -9.90 -10.78
CA SER A 88 -14.62 -10.01 -9.45
C SER A 88 -13.44 -10.96 -9.56
N PRO A 89 -12.28 -10.62 -8.98
CA PRO A 89 -11.22 -11.60 -8.84
C PRO A 89 -11.80 -12.80 -8.08
N PRO A 90 -11.45 -14.04 -8.46
CA PRO A 90 -11.90 -15.22 -7.73
C PRO A 90 -11.59 -15.04 -6.26
N ALA A 91 -12.54 -15.41 -5.39
CA ALA A 91 -12.32 -15.42 -3.95
C ALA A 91 -10.99 -16.12 -3.67
N GLY A 92 -10.11 -15.48 -2.89
CA GLY A 92 -8.79 -16.01 -2.60
C GLY A 92 -8.91 -17.35 -1.88
N ASP A 93 -8.62 -18.44 -2.58
CA ASP A 93 -8.61 -19.77 -2.02
C ASP A 93 -7.43 -19.90 -1.04
N GLU A 94 -7.71 -20.16 0.24
CA GLU A 94 -6.69 -20.35 1.28
C GLU A 94 -5.71 -21.49 0.94
N SER A 95 -6.16 -22.50 0.19
CA SER A 95 -5.30 -23.60 -0.29
C SER A 95 -4.31 -23.13 -1.38
N ILE A 96 -4.73 -22.18 -2.22
CA ILE A 96 -3.86 -21.51 -3.20
C ILE A 96 -2.78 -20.71 -2.48
N SER A 97 -3.11 -20.05 -1.36
CA SER A 97 -2.14 -19.29 -0.57
C SER A 97 -0.99 -20.17 -0.07
N GLY A 98 -1.25 -21.39 0.41
CA GLY A 98 -0.20 -22.32 0.86
C GLY A 98 0.77 -22.73 -0.25
N ALA A 99 0.24 -23.11 -1.41
CA ALA A 99 1.06 -23.49 -2.57
C ALA A 99 1.86 -22.30 -3.15
N LEU A 100 1.26 -21.10 -3.18
CA LEU A 100 1.94 -19.88 -3.61
C LEU A 100 3.07 -19.49 -2.67
N LEU A 101 2.85 -19.55 -1.35
CA LEU A 101 3.90 -19.29 -0.36
C LEU A 101 5.05 -20.29 -0.50
N GLY A 102 4.75 -21.58 -0.74
CA GLY A 102 5.76 -22.58 -1.06
C GLY A 102 6.66 -22.17 -2.24
N ARG A 103 6.06 -21.68 -3.33
CA ARG A 103 6.82 -21.17 -4.50
C ARG A 103 7.66 -19.95 -4.17
N ILE A 104 7.13 -19.01 -3.37
CA ILE A 104 7.89 -17.82 -2.93
C ILE A 104 9.10 -18.24 -2.10
N ILE A 105 8.95 -19.23 -1.21
CA ILE A 105 10.05 -19.77 -0.40
C ILE A 105 11.12 -20.39 -1.29
N ASP A 106 10.73 -21.17 -2.29
CA ASP A 106 11.69 -21.84 -3.18
C ASP A 106 12.41 -20.83 -4.11
N ASP A 107 11.70 -19.81 -4.61
CA ASP A 107 12.30 -18.73 -5.43
C ASP A 107 13.29 -17.88 -4.62
N LEU A 108 12.89 -17.43 -3.43
CA LEU A 108 13.78 -16.67 -2.55
C LEU A 108 14.92 -17.54 -2.00
N GLY A 109 14.67 -18.83 -1.76
CA GLY A 109 15.71 -19.81 -1.41
C GLY A 109 16.77 -19.91 -2.50
N THR A 110 16.33 -19.95 -3.75
CA THR A 110 17.23 -19.90 -4.92
C THR A 110 17.99 -18.56 -4.98
N ARG A 111 17.30 -17.43 -4.84
CA ARG A 111 17.90 -16.08 -4.91
C ARG A 111 18.95 -15.82 -3.82
N PHE A 112 18.74 -16.34 -2.61
CA PHE A 112 19.63 -16.14 -1.47
C PHE A 112 20.46 -17.38 -1.13
N THR A 113 20.65 -18.27 -2.10
CA THR A 113 21.50 -19.46 -1.96
C THR A 113 22.90 -19.07 -1.51
N GLY A 114 23.46 -19.82 -0.56
CA GLY A 114 24.78 -19.56 0.03
C GLY A 114 24.81 -18.46 1.09
N THR A 115 23.73 -17.69 1.27
CA THR A 115 23.60 -16.70 2.35
C THR A 115 22.66 -17.19 3.46
N PHE A 116 21.49 -17.70 3.09
CA PHE A 116 20.49 -18.16 4.05
C PHE A 116 20.10 -19.62 3.79
N SER A 117 19.80 -20.35 4.87
CA SER A 117 19.19 -21.68 4.74
C SER A 117 17.74 -21.57 4.28
N ARG A 118 17.20 -22.64 3.69
CA ARG A 118 15.79 -22.67 3.27
C ARG A 118 14.84 -22.44 4.45
N GLU A 119 15.16 -22.93 5.63
CA GLU A 119 14.38 -22.73 6.86
C GLU A 119 14.35 -21.25 7.27
N THR A 120 15.47 -20.54 7.11
CA THR A 120 15.54 -19.10 7.39
C THR A 120 14.68 -18.32 6.41
N VAL A 121 14.77 -18.63 5.12
CA VAL A 121 13.92 -18.01 4.08
C VAL A 121 12.45 -18.29 4.36
N GLN A 122 12.10 -19.54 4.66
CA GLN A 122 10.74 -19.93 5.02
C GLN A 122 10.19 -19.11 6.18
N ARG A 123 10.95 -18.99 7.28
CA ARG A 123 10.54 -18.18 8.43
C ARG A 123 10.29 -16.73 8.04
N VAL A 124 11.22 -16.09 7.30
CA VAL A 124 11.05 -14.68 6.90
C VAL A 124 9.85 -14.50 5.98
N VAL A 125 9.57 -15.44 5.06
CA VAL A 125 8.40 -15.38 4.18
C VAL A 125 7.11 -15.50 4.97
N LEU A 126 6.99 -16.49 5.87
CA LEU A 126 5.79 -16.71 6.68
C LEU A 126 5.55 -15.53 7.64
N ASP A 127 6.58 -15.05 8.33
CA ASP A 127 6.47 -13.87 9.19
C ASP A 127 6.04 -12.64 8.40
N SER A 128 6.56 -12.46 7.17
CA SER A 128 6.18 -11.34 6.30
C SER A 128 4.74 -11.46 5.83
N TYR A 129 4.27 -12.67 5.51
CA TYR A 129 2.88 -12.93 5.19
C TYR A 129 1.96 -12.59 6.35
N ASP A 130 2.27 -13.04 7.55
CA ASP A 130 1.44 -12.78 8.74
C ASP A 130 1.39 -11.29 9.09
N LEU A 131 2.52 -10.58 9.02
CA LEU A 131 2.58 -9.13 9.24
C LEU A 131 1.74 -8.31 8.23
N LEU A 132 1.58 -8.82 7.01
CA LEU A 132 0.78 -8.17 5.98
C LEU A 132 -0.70 -8.60 6.04
N ARG A 133 -0.96 -9.87 6.36
CA ARG A 133 -2.33 -10.42 6.50
C ARG A 133 -3.05 -9.88 7.73
N ALA A 134 -2.34 -9.59 8.82
CA ALA A 134 -2.91 -9.02 10.04
C ALA A 134 -3.48 -7.60 9.86
N ARG A 135 -3.40 -7.03 8.64
CA ARG A 135 -3.96 -5.74 8.28
C ARG A 135 -5.35 -5.94 7.70
N ASP A 136 -6.29 -5.11 8.15
CA ASP A 136 -7.63 -5.11 7.58
C ASP A 136 -7.56 -4.89 6.07
N GLY A 137 -8.31 -5.69 5.29
CA GLY A 137 -8.44 -5.46 3.86
C GLY A 137 -7.31 -5.98 2.97
N GLY A 138 -6.56 -7.02 3.41
CA GLY A 138 -5.59 -7.81 2.64
C GLY A 138 -5.63 -7.53 1.15
N GLY A 139 -4.83 -6.54 0.72
CA GLY A 139 -4.96 -5.94 -0.60
C GLY A 139 -4.88 -6.99 -1.71
N ARG A 140 -5.53 -6.70 -2.84
CA ARG A 140 -5.27 -7.45 -4.09
C ARG A 140 -3.74 -7.54 -4.27
N ALA A 141 -3.21 -8.75 -4.42
CA ALA A 141 -1.78 -9.09 -4.50
C ALA A 141 -0.99 -9.30 -3.18
N LEU A 142 -1.63 -9.76 -2.11
CA LEU A 142 -0.93 -10.19 -0.88
C LEU A 142 0.28 -11.13 -1.13
N PRO A 143 0.23 -12.18 -1.99
CA PRO A 143 1.40 -13.02 -2.25
C PRO A 143 2.58 -12.24 -2.86
N SER A 144 2.32 -11.32 -3.78
CA SER A 144 3.37 -10.49 -4.39
C SER A 144 3.97 -9.51 -3.37
N ALA A 145 3.12 -8.89 -2.54
CA ALA A 145 3.57 -8.04 -1.45
C ALA A 145 4.40 -8.83 -0.43
N THR A 146 4.00 -10.05 -0.08
CA THR A 146 4.78 -10.96 0.77
C THR A 146 6.14 -11.27 0.17
N ALA A 147 6.21 -11.65 -1.12
CA ALA A 147 7.46 -11.94 -1.80
C ALA A 147 8.41 -10.74 -1.79
N GLN A 148 7.90 -9.55 -2.13
CA GLN A 148 8.68 -8.32 -2.12
C GLN A 148 9.14 -7.93 -0.71
N PHE A 149 8.26 -8.02 0.29
CA PHE A 149 8.60 -7.69 1.67
C PHE A 149 9.66 -8.64 2.24
N ALA A 150 9.46 -9.95 2.03
CA ALA A 150 10.42 -10.96 2.48
C ALA A 150 11.79 -10.79 1.78
N ALA A 151 11.81 -10.48 0.48
CA ALA A 151 13.04 -10.19 -0.23
C ALA A 151 13.75 -8.94 0.33
N GLU A 152 13.01 -7.86 0.62
CA GLU A 152 13.57 -6.63 1.21
C GLU A 152 14.19 -6.89 2.58
N ARG A 153 13.52 -7.69 3.43
CA ARG A 153 13.98 -8.09 4.77
C ARG A 153 15.19 -9.01 4.71
N LEU A 154 15.20 -10.01 3.83
CA LEU A 154 16.36 -10.89 3.62
C LEU A 154 17.57 -10.11 3.12
N SER A 155 17.38 -9.20 2.15
CA SER A 155 18.45 -8.29 1.71
C SER A 155 18.95 -7.39 2.84
N ALA A 156 18.08 -6.89 3.71
CA ALA A 156 18.49 -6.11 4.89
C ALA A 156 19.34 -6.96 5.86
N GLN A 157 18.92 -8.18 6.17
CA GLN A 157 19.68 -9.10 7.01
C GLN A 157 21.06 -9.44 6.41
N GLN A 158 21.13 -9.61 5.09
CA GLN A 158 22.39 -9.86 4.39
C GLN A 158 23.33 -8.66 4.50
N SER A 159 22.82 -7.42 4.34
CA SER A 159 23.62 -6.20 4.53
C SER A 159 24.21 -6.13 5.95
N THR A 160 23.42 -6.40 6.99
CA THR A 160 23.90 -6.37 8.40
C THR A 160 24.93 -7.45 8.70
N GLN A 161 24.87 -8.62 8.07
CA GLN A 161 25.91 -9.65 8.25
C GLN A 161 27.29 -9.21 7.74
N LEU A 162 27.34 -8.20 6.86
CA LEU A 162 28.57 -7.62 6.31
C LEU A 162 29.10 -6.45 7.16
N ASP A 163 28.45 -6.06 8.26
CA ASP A 163 28.81 -4.89 9.10
C ASP A 163 30.22 -4.96 9.74
N GLY A 164 30.95 -6.07 9.58
CA GLY A 164 32.38 -6.15 9.93
C GLY A 164 33.32 -5.50 8.92
N GLU A 165 32.92 -5.42 7.65
CA GLU A 165 33.76 -4.86 6.57
C GLU A 165 32.89 -4.54 5.34
N ARG A 166 32.16 -3.42 5.37
CA ARG A 166 31.39 -2.97 4.21
C ARG A 166 32.35 -2.77 3.03
N PRO A 167 32.15 -3.45 1.88
CA PRO A 167 33.05 -3.32 0.76
C PRO A 167 33.07 -1.87 0.25
N PRO A 168 34.25 -1.35 -0.14
CA PRO A 168 34.36 -0.01 -0.71
C PRO A 168 33.39 0.18 -1.88
N GLY A 169 32.59 1.24 -1.83
CA GLY A 169 31.59 1.54 -2.87
C GLY A 169 30.25 0.82 -2.74
N ALA A 170 30.00 0.06 -1.66
CA ALA A 170 28.66 -0.43 -1.38
C ALA A 170 27.67 0.74 -1.15
N PRO A 171 26.42 0.62 -1.63
CA PRO A 171 25.42 1.68 -1.45
C PRO A 171 25.12 1.93 0.02
N LEU A 172 24.87 3.21 0.34
CA LEU A 172 24.39 3.63 1.65
C LEU A 172 22.92 3.23 1.84
N GLU A 173 22.61 2.68 3.00
CA GLU A 173 21.30 2.15 3.33
C GLU A 173 20.49 3.23 4.05
N VAL A 174 19.40 3.71 3.45
CA VAL A 174 18.57 4.78 4.01
C VAL A 174 17.15 4.27 4.23
N LEU A 175 16.65 4.40 5.46
CA LEU A 175 15.30 4.00 5.84
C LEU A 175 14.43 5.21 6.16
N PHE A 176 13.32 5.37 5.44
CA PHE A 176 12.30 6.37 5.74
C PHE A 176 11.12 5.75 6.50
N VAL A 177 10.80 6.29 7.67
CA VAL A 177 9.72 5.80 8.53
C VAL A 177 8.69 6.91 8.76
N CYS A 178 7.41 6.63 8.54
CA CYS A 178 6.31 7.50 8.98
C CYS A 178 5.18 6.63 9.57
N VAL A 179 4.09 7.22 10.07
CA VAL A 179 3.02 6.42 10.71
C VAL A 179 2.42 5.39 9.75
N GLN A 180 1.87 5.84 8.63
CA GLN A 180 1.03 5.00 7.75
C GLN A 180 1.74 4.38 6.55
N ASN A 181 3.01 4.72 6.31
CA ASN A 181 3.78 4.34 5.12
C ASN A 181 3.05 4.51 3.77
N ALA A 182 2.19 5.52 3.68
CA ALA A 182 1.35 5.78 2.50
C ALA A 182 1.47 7.23 1.99
N GLY A 183 2.39 8.02 2.56
CA GLY A 183 2.57 9.43 2.25
C GLY A 183 4.02 9.89 2.40
N ARG A 184 4.36 10.53 3.52
CA ARG A 184 5.69 11.14 3.77
C ARG A 184 6.87 10.22 3.44
N SER A 185 6.91 9.00 4.00
CA SER A 185 8.02 8.07 3.70
C SER A 185 8.04 7.55 2.27
N GLN A 186 6.88 7.46 1.61
CA GLN A 186 6.79 7.07 0.20
C GLN A 186 7.30 8.18 -0.72
N LEU A 187 6.92 9.44 -0.45
CA LEU A 187 7.44 10.62 -1.15
C LEU A 187 8.96 10.69 -1.05
N ALA A 188 9.48 10.65 0.19
CA ALA A 188 10.91 10.78 0.45
C ALA A 188 11.72 9.67 -0.22
N ALA A 189 11.26 8.42 -0.12
CA ALA A 189 11.96 7.30 -0.71
C ALA A 189 11.94 7.30 -2.23
N ALA A 190 10.80 7.63 -2.86
CA ALA A 190 10.70 7.69 -4.31
C ALA A 190 11.65 8.77 -4.88
N ILE A 191 11.66 9.96 -4.27
CA ILE A 191 12.56 11.05 -4.66
C ILE A 191 14.02 10.66 -4.43
N MET A 192 14.36 10.08 -3.28
CA MET A 192 15.74 9.70 -2.98
C MET A 192 16.26 8.60 -3.91
N ARG A 193 15.44 7.62 -4.28
CA ARG A 193 15.82 6.61 -5.28
C ARG A 193 16.08 7.25 -6.64
N HIS A 194 15.20 8.17 -7.05
CA HIS A 194 15.31 8.85 -8.33
C HIS A 194 16.59 9.70 -8.44
N LEU A 195 16.93 10.44 -7.38
CA LEU A 195 18.10 11.33 -7.36
C LEU A 195 19.40 10.60 -6.97
N GLY A 196 19.32 9.63 -6.06
CA GLY A 196 20.44 8.91 -5.49
C GLY A 196 20.97 7.79 -6.39
N GLY A 197 20.11 7.19 -7.21
CA GLY A 197 20.47 6.07 -8.08
C GLY A 197 21.09 4.91 -7.31
N GLU A 198 22.12 4.29 -7.87
CA GLU A 198 22.80 3.12 -7.27
C GLU A 198 23.67 3.44 -6.05
N ARG A 199 23.86 4.73 -5.72
CA ARG A 199 24.66 5.14 -4.54
C ARG A 199 23.94 4.87 -3.22
N VAL A 200 22.62 4.73 -3.28
CA VAL A 200 21.77 4.53 -2.10
C VAL A 200 20.84 3.35 -2.32
N ARG A 201 20.62 2.59 -1.25
CA ARG A 201 19.57 1.60 -1.17
C ARG A 201 18.55 2.11 -0.18
N VAL A 202 17.35 2.40 -0.68
CA VAL A 202 16.31 3.09 0.08
C VAL A 202 15.20 2.12 0.46
N ARG A 203 14.82 2.09 1.73
CA ARG A 203 13.69 1.31 2.27
C ARG A 203 12.66 2.24 2.91
N THR A 204 11.46 1.72 3.08
CA THR A 204 10.38 2.44 3.78
C THR A 204 9.64 1.55 4.74
N ALA A 205 9.14 2.12 5.82
CA ALA A 205 8.28 1.43 6.75
C ALA A 205 7.28 2.37 7.41
N GLY A 206 6.31 1.78 8.13
CA GLY A 206 5.48 2.53 9.06
C GLY A 206 5.08 1.78 10.30
N SER A 207 4.75 2.55 11.34
CA SER A 207 4.36 2.04 12.66
C SER A 207 2.90 1.56 12.71
N ALA A 208 2.03 2.16 11.90
CA ALA A 208 0.64 1.74 11.70
C ALA A 208 0.26 1.88 10.22
N PRO A 209 0.79 1.02 9.32
CA PRO A 209 0.56 1.12 7.88
C PRO A 209 -0.90 0.90 7.49
N ILE A 210 -1.32 1.55 6.41
CA ILE A 210 -2.65 1.37 5.81
C ILE A 210 -2.58 0.54 4.52
N ASP A 211 -3.70 0.30 3.86
CA ASP A 211 -3.78 -0.73 2.81
C ASP A 211 -3.16 -0.32 1.47
N ALA A 212 -3.09 0.98 1.19
CA ALA A 212 -2.60 1.50 -0.07
C ALA A 212 -1.93 2.87 0.06
N ILE A 213 -1.02 3.16 -0.86
CA ILE A 213 -0.42 4.49 -1.00
C ILE A 213 -1.50 5.47 -1.46
N ARG A 214 -1.50 6.68 -0.88
CA ARG A 214 -2.55 7.67 -1.13
C ARG A 214 -2.49 8.15 -2.60
N PRO A 215 -3.62 8.23 -3.33
CA PRO A 215 -3.63 8.68 -4.72
C PRO A 215 -2.98 10.05 -4.93
N ALA A 216 -3.21 11.01 -4.02
CA ALA A 216 -2.59 12.34 -4.10
C ALA A 216 -1.05 12.31 -4.05
N VAL A 217 -0.47 11.32 -3.35
CA VAL A 217 0.99 11.11 -3.28
C VAL A 217 1.50 10.56 -4.61
N VAL A 218 0.77 9.61 -5.20
CA VAL A 218 1.07 9.08 -6.54
C VAL A 218 1.03 10.20 -7.58
N THR A 219 -0.03 11.00 -7.59
CA THR A 219 -0.17 12.15 -8.50
C THR A 219 0.95 13.17 -8.31
N ALA A 220 1.28 13.53 -7.07
CA ALA A 220 2.34 14.50 -6.80
C ALA A 220 3.73 14.04 -7.28
N LEU A 221 4.03 12.74 -7.22
CA LEU A 221 5.28 12.17 -7.76
C LEU A 221 5.28 12.12 -9.29
N ASP A 222 4.14 11.73 -9.89
CA ASP A 222 3.99 11.66 -11.35
C ASP A 222 4.18 13.03 -12.01
N GLU A 223 3.70 14.10 -11.39
CA GLU A 223 3.89 15.49 -11.85
C GLU A 223 5.37 15.89 -12.02
N ILE A 224 6.28 15.27 -11.26
CA ILE A 224 7.72 15.53 -11.34
C ILE A 224 8.48 14.39 -12.02
N GLY A 225 7.77 13.43 -12.64
CA GLY A 225 8.36 12.30 -13.35
C GLY A 225 9.07 11.29 -12.44
N VAL A 226 8.74 11.26 -11.14
CA VAL A 226 9.35 10.34 -10.18
C VAL A 226 8.49 9.07 -10.07
N PRO A 227 8.99 7.90 -10.50
CA PRO A 227 8.22 6.67 -10.40
C PRO A 227 8.16 6.18 -8.95
N LEU A 228 6.96 5.79 -8.51
CA LEU A 228 6.77 5.14 -7.21
C LEU A 228 7.23 3.68 -7.22
N GLY A 229 7.21 3.03 -8.38
CA GLY A 229 7.52 1.60 -8.53
C GLY A 229 6.45 0.70 -7.91
N GLY A 230 6.84 -0.53 -7.56
CA GLY A 230 5.97 -1.50 -6.87
C GLY A 230 5.88 -1.29 -5.36
N GLU A 231 5.97 -0.05 -4.89
CA GLU A 231 5.90 0.23 -3.45
C GLU A 231 4.49 0.04 -2.88
N PHE A 232 4.47 -0.34 -1.61
CA PHE A 232 3.23 -0.49 -0.84
C PHE A 232 3.52 -0.18 0.63
N PRO A 233 2.50 0.19 1.43
CA PRO A 233 2.70 0.41 2.85
C PRO A 233 3.08 -0.91 3.54
N LYS A 234 4.17 -0.93 4.30
CA LYS A 234 4.71 -2.12 4.97
C LYS A 234 5.17 -1.80 6.40
N PRO A 235 5.15 -2.79 7.32
CA PRO A 235 5.40 -2.54 8.74
C PRO A 235 6.87 -2.31 8.97
N LEU A 236 7.18 -1.59 10.03
CA LEU A 236 8.54 -1.50 10.53
C LEU A 236 8.99 -2.84 11.12
N THR A 237 10.18 -3.30 10.71
CA THR A 237 10.82 -4.51 11.20
C THR A 237 12.25 -4.20 11.65
N ASP A 238 12.74 -4.94 12.64
CA ASP A 238 14.10 -4.74 13.17
C ASP A 238 15.19 -4.89 12.10
N ASP A 239 15.01 -5.85 11.18
CA ASP A 239 15.99 -6.13 10.12
C ASP A 239 16.28 -4.90 9.25
N VAL A 240 15.25 -4.16 8.81
CA VAL A 240 15.45 -2.95 7.98
C VAL A 240 16.05 -1.79 8.75
N VAL A 241 15.79 -1.66 10.07
CA VAL A 241 16.41 -0.63 10.91
C VAL A 241 17.87 -0.96 11.17
N ARG A 242 18.19 -2.23 11.45
CA ARG A 242 19.57 -2.68 11.64
C ARG A 242 20.41 -2.52 10.39
N ALA A 243 19.83 -2.71 9.20
CA ALA A 243 20.54 -2.56 7.94
C ALA A 243 20.79 -1.10 7.53
N ALA A 244 20.04 -0.14 8.09
CA ALA A 244 20.14 1.25 7.70
C ALA A 244 21.40 1.93 8.27
N ASP A 245 22.07 2.74 7.46
CA ASP A 245 23.07 3.71 7.92
C ASP A 245 22.41 4.98 8.44
N VAL A 246 21.32 5.38 7.76
CA VAL A 246 20.53 6.55 8.10
C VAL A 246 19.07 6.16 8.25
N VAL A 247 18.50 6.45 9.41
CA VAL A 247 17.07 6.29 9.69
C VAL A 247 16.43 7.66 9.79
N VAL A 248 15.47 7.95 8.91
CA VAL A 248 14.74 9.21 8.86
C VAL A 248 13.30 8.99 9.33
N THR A 249 12.96 9.53 10.50
CA THR A 249 11.62 9.48 11.07
C THR A 249 10.80 10.70 10.66
N MET A 250 9.52 10.49 10.39
CA MET A 250 8.56 11.53 10.00
C MET A 250 7.24 11.34 10.77
N GLY A 251 7.24 11.78 12.03
CA GLY A 251 6.04 11.79 12.88
C GLY A 251 5.59 10.42 13.40
N CYS A 252 6.46 9.40 13.40
CA CYS A 252 6.18 8.09 14.00
C CYS A 252 6.54 8.00 15.50
N GLY A 253 7.12 9.06 16.08
CA GLY A 253 7.53 9.10 17.50
C GLY A 253 8.52 7.98 17.84
N ASP A 254 8.39 7.44 19.05
CA ASP A 254 9.29 6.42 19.61
C ASP A 254 9.03 4.99 19.08
N ALA A 255 8.26 4.84 18.01
CA ALA A 255 7.97 3.54 17.42
C ALA A 255 9.19 2.90 16.74
N CYS A 256 10.24 3.68 16.45
CA CYS A 256 11.45 3.17 15.81
C CYS A 256 12.49 2.73 16.86
N PRO A 257 12.93 1.46 16.88
CA PRO A 257 13.98 1.02 17.78
C PRO A 257 15.31 1.71 17.46
N VAL A 258 16.09 2.02 18.50
CA VAL A 258 17.40 2.68 18.36
C VAL A 258 18.51 1.63 18.44
N PHE A 259 19.32 1.55 17.39
CA PHE A 259 20.48 0.69 17.30
C PHE A 259 21.77 1.52 17.21
N PRO A 260 22.86 1.12 17.89
CA PRO A 260 24.12 1.86 17.86
C PRO A 260 24.78 1.81 16.47
N GLY A 261 25.55 2.84 16.13
CA GLY A 261 26.30 2.90 14.87
C GLY A 261 25.44 3.28 13.65
N ARG A 262 24.31 3.97 13.87
CA ARG A 262 23.41 4.47 12.83
C ARG A 262 23.10 5.95 13.09
N ARG A 263 22.88 6.71 12.02
CA ARG A 263 22.48 8.12 12.09
C ARG A 263 20.96 8.22 12.10
N TYR A 264 20.40 8.84 13.13
CA TYR A 264 18.95 9.08 13.23
C TYR A 264 18.65 10.55 12.93
N LEU A 265 17.68 10.78 12.05
CA LEU A 265 17.18 12.10 11.68
C LEU A 265 15.68 12.15 11.92
N ASP A 266 15.19 13.21 12.57
CA ASP A 266 13.75 13.46 12.70
C ASP A 266 13.36 14.65 11.84
N TRP A 267 12.56 14.38 10.81
CA TRP A 267 12.07 15.39 9.87
C TRP A 267 10.65 15.80 10.24
N ALA A 268 10.53 17.03 10.73
CA ALA A 268 9.25 17.69 10.96
C ALA A 268 8.61 18.08 9.61
N VAL A 269 7.87 17.14 9.02
CA VAL A 269 7.16 17.30 7.74
C VAL A 269 5.66 17.16 7.96
N ALA A 270 4.87 18.04 7.34
CA ALA A 270 3.42 18.02 7.43
C ALA A 270 2.81 16.73 6.84
N ASP A 271 1.67 16.30 7.38
CA ASP A 271 1.00 15.07 6.93
C ASP A 271 0.15 15.33 5.66
N PRO A 272 0.38 14.61 4.55
CA PRO A 272 -0.45 14.72 3.35
C PRO A 272 -1.83 14.05 3.48
N ALA A 273 -2.11 13.32 4.56
CA ALA A 273 -3.38 12.63 4.76
C ALA A 273 -4.58 13.59 4.74
N GLY A 274 -5.52 13.35 3.82
CA GLY A 274 -6.76 14.15 3.69
C GLY A 274 -6.57 15.57 3.17
N GLN A 275 -5.35 15.95 2.79
CA GLN A 275 -5.04 17.28 2.29
C GLN A 275 -5.40 17.43 0.79
N PRO A 276 -5.74 18.65 0.33
CA PRO A 276 -5.87 18.92 -1.10
C PRO A 276 -4.52 18.78 -1.82
N LEU A 277 -4.55 18.48 -3.13
CA LEU A 277 -3.36 18.20 -3.92
C LEU A 277 -2.33 19.35 -3.87
N ASP A 278 -2.77 20.62 -3.86
CA ASP A 278 -1.87 21.77 -3.74
C ASP A 278 -1.02 21.71 -2.47
N ARG A 279 -1.62 21.34 -1.33
CA ARG A 279 -0.89 21.18 -0.09
C ARG A 279 0.03 19.96 -0.11
N VAL A 280 -0.36 18.89 -0.80
CA VAL A 280 0.50 17.72 -1.01
C VAL A 280 1.73 18.07 -1.87
N ARG A 281 1.59 18.96 -2.87
CA ARG A 281 2.71 19.49 -3.67
C ARG A 281 3.70 20.26 -2.80
N GLU A 282 3.21 21.14 -1.93
CA GLU A 282 4.07 21.86 -0.98
C GLU A 282 4.83 20.91 -0.04
N ILE A 283 4.18 19.84 0.42
CA ILE A 283 4.82 18.79 1.23
C ILE A 283 5.87 18.03 0.42
N ARG A 284 5.58 17.66 -0.83
CA ARG A 284 6.53 17.02 -1.75
C ARG A 284 7.77 17.90 -1.93
N ASP A 285 7.59 19.19 -2.15
CA ASP A 285 8.70 20.11 -2.43
C ASP A 285 9.58 20.35 -1.19
N ASP A 286 9.00 20.40 0.01
CA ASP A 286 9.75 20.39 1.29
C ASP A 286 10.57 19.09 1.44
N ILE A 287 9.96 17.94 1.15
CA ILE A 287 10.65 16.63 1.17
C ILE A 287 11.78 16.59 0.13
N ASP A 288 11.56 17.06 -1.10
CA ASP A 288 12.58 17.09 -2.16
C ASP A 288 13.81 17.89 -1.71
N ALA A 289 13.61 19.08 -1.14
CA ALA A 289 14.69 19.91 -0.63
C ALA A 289 15.51 19.19 0.47
N ARG A 290 14.83 18.51 1.41
CA ARG A 290 15.50 17.73 2.47
C ARG A 290 16.26 16.52 1.94
N VAL A 291 15.68 15.82 0.96
CA VAL A 291 16.31 14.67 0.31
C VAL A 291 17.58 15.09 -0.43
N ARG A 292 17.55 16.22 -1.16
CA ARG A 292 18.74 16.78 -1.81
C ARG A 292 19.84 17.11 -0.81
N GLY A 293 19.49 17.83 0.27
CA GLY A 293 20.46 18.14 1.32
C GLY A 293 21.08 16.89 1.94
N LEU A 294 20.27 15.86 2.22
CA LEU A 294 20.79 14.60 2.73
C LEU A 294 21.69 13.89 1.72
N LEU A 295 21.34 13.88 0.43
CA LEU A 295 22.19 13.27 -0.61
C LEU A 295 23.53 13.99 -0.76
N ASP A 296 23.55 15.31 -0.62
CA ASP A 296 24.78 16.10 -0.66
C ASP A 296 25.68 15.80 0.55
N GLU A 297 25.11 15.68 1.74
CA GLU A 297 25.84 15.26 2.95
C GLU A 297 26.40 13.84 2.85
N LEU A 298 25.68 12.92 2.21
CA LEU A 298 26.11 11.53 2.04
C LEU A 298 27.14 11.35 0.92
N ALA A 299 27.31 12.35 0.05
CA ALA A 299 28.31 12.35 -1.01
C ALA A 299 29.66 12.96 -0.59
N ALA A 300 29.71 13.63 0.56
CA ALA A 300 30.90 14.25 1.15
C ALA A 300 31.73 13.25 1.97
#